data_AF-A0AAJ7S3G8-F1
#
_entry.id   AF-A0AAJ7S3G8-F1
#
_cell.length_a   1.000
_cell.length_b   1.000
_cell.length_c   1.000
_cell.angle_alpha   90.00
_cell.angle_beta   90.00
_cell.angle_gamma   90.00
#
_symmetry.space_group_name_H-M   'P 1'
#
loop_
_entity.id
_entity.type
_entity.pdbx_description
1 polymer ?
#
loop_
_entity_poly.entity_id
_entity_poly.type
_entity_poly.pdbx_seq_one_letter_code
_entity_poly.pdbx_strand_id
1 'polypeptide(L)'
;MVTHVREKAIINSRCHCRRMPVSLTQADENGVDSTERYTMFSFSILLSVATLLASVECQRMTEVVQTADGPVRGRIFETIWHSKPFSAFQGIPYGKPPVGPLRFKDPVKVDSWTEVLNATENFKYCPQYVVANYVGQEDCLYLNVFSPVVNFGNITKDYPKKPVMFWIYGGDFATGAALQDFYAPDFFLEDDVVFVSLNYRLDVLGFLALDLPGVKGNSGLKDQVLALKWVQRNIAAFGGDPNRVTIFGESAGSASVSFHLLSSQAEGLFHQAILESGTAICPWAYNTRNRIKASAFALA
;
A
#
# COMPACT_ATOMS: atom_id res chain seq x y z
N MET A 1 39.71 17.24 23.27
CA MET A 1 40.29 15.98 22.76
C MET A 1 39.50 15.61 21.52
N VAL A 2 40.08 15.90 20.35
CA VAL A 2 39.47 15.71 19.02
C VAL A 2 40.03 14.42 18.44
N THR A 3 39.17 13.52 17.99
CA THR A 3 39.43 12.47 16.97
C THR A 3 38.05 11.97 16.49
N HIS A 4 37.50 12.48 15.39
CA HIS A 4 37.61 11.99 14.00
C HIS A 4 37.23 10.51 13.80
N VAL A 5 35.96 10.26 13.44
CA VAL A 5 35.56 9.15 12.56
C VAL A 5 34.56 9.70 11.52
N ARG A 6 34.80 9.32 10.28
CA ARG A 6 34.29 9.89 9.02
C ARG A 6 32.82 9.58 8.78
N GLU A 7 32.09 10.60 8.33
CA GLU A 7 30.82 10.49 7.63
C GLU A 7 31.03 9.85 6.25
N LYS A 8 30.23 8.83 5.91
CA LYS A 8 30.03 8.41 4.51
C LYS A 8 28.75 9.06 4.01
N ALA A 9 28.94 9.95 3.03
CA ALA A 9 27.90 10.64 2.30
C ALA A 9 27.03 9.67 1.49
N ILE A 10 25.71 9.83 1.63
CA ILE A 10 24.69 9.29 0.74
C ILE A 10 24.72 10.14 -0.53
N ILE A 11 25.17 9.56 -1.64
CA ILE A 11 25.14 10.21 -2.95
C ILE A 11 23.71 10.10 -3.51
N ASN A 12 23.04 11.25 -3.52
CA ASN A 12 21.87 11.53 -4.33
C ASN A 12 22.25 11.42 -5.83
N SER A 13 21.83 10.37 -6.51
CA SER A 13 21.87 10.28 -7.97
C SER A 13 20.68 11.06 -8.57
N ARG A 14 20.78 12.39 -8.56
CA ARG A 14 19.99 13.25 -9.45
C ARG A 14 20.61 13.18 -10.85
N CYS A 15 19.93 12.53 -11.78
CA CYS A 15 20.22 12.65 -13.21
C CYS A 15 20.01 14.10 -13.66
N HIS A 16 21.10 14.85 -13.82
CA HIS A 16 21.12 16.14 -14.51
C HIS A 16 21.40 15.91 -16.00
N CYS A 17 20.40 16.16 -16.85
CA CYS A 17 20.62 16.40 -18.27
C CYS A 17 21.39 17.72 -18.44
N ARG A 18 22.71 17.66 -18.57
CA ARG A 18 23.53 18.77 -19.10
C ARG A 18 23.70 18.58 -20.61
N ARG A 19 23.15 19.51 -21.39
CA ARG A 19 23.59 19.76 -22.78
C ARG A 19 24.95 20.45 -22.71
N MET A 20 25.95 19.92 -23.42
CA MET A 20 27.21 20.61 -23.74
C MET A 20 27.52 20.43 -25.22
N PRO A 21 28.27 21.37 -25.84
CA PRO A 21 28.15 21.72 -27.24
C PRO A 21 28.90 20.75 -28.16
N VAL A 22 28.35 20.58 -29.38
CA VAL A 22 28.99 19.85 -30.48
C VAL A 22 30.14 20.71 -31.02
N SER A 23 31.38 20.26 -30.84
CA SER A 23 32.52 20.74 -31.63
C SER A 23 32.71 19.81 -32.83
N LEU A 24 32.43 20.33 -34.03
CA LEU A 24 32.76 19.69 -35.30
C LEU A 24 34.29 19.57 -35.42
N THR A 25 34.77 18.34 -35.47
CA THR A 25 36.10 18.03 -36.01
C THR A 25 35.88 17.25 -37.31
N GLN A 26 36.29 17.85 -38.42
CA GLN A 26 36.40 17.16 -39.72
C GLN A 26 37.44 16.04 -39.57
N ALA A 27 37.05 14.83 -39.93
CA ALA A 27 37.96 13.73 -40.20
C ALA A 27 37.55 13.09 -41.53
N ASP A 28 38.56 12.78 -42.32
CA ASP A 28 38.54 12.62 -43.77
C ASP A 28 37.61 11.52 -44.31
N GLU A 29 37.05 11.80 -45.49
CA GLU A 29 36.42 10.80 -46.36
C GLU A 29 37.48 9.83 -46.87
N ASN A 30 37.40 8.57 -46.45
CA ASN A 30 37.98 7.45 -47.18
C ASN A 30 36.98 6.30 -47.26
N GLY A 31 36.88 5.74 -48.47
CA GLY A 31 35.79 4.90 -48.96
C GLY A 31 35.41 3.72 -48.07
N VAL A 32 34.11 3.65 -47.76
CA VAL A 32 33.44 2.50 -47.15
C VAL A 32 32.31 2.10 -48.09
N ASP A 33 32.32 0.85 -48.53
CA ASP A 33 31.39 0.25 -49.50
C ASP A 33 29.93 0.40 -49.05
N SER A 34 29.03 0.65 -49.99
CA SER A 34 27.59 0.81 -49.76
C SER A 34 26.97 -0.42 -49.05
N THR A 35 27.49 -1.61 -49.33
CA THR A 35 27.10 -2.87 -48.66
C THR A 35 27.44 -2.89 -47.17
N GLU A 36 28.57 -2.29 -46.78
CA GLU A 36 29.01 -2.17 -45.38
C GLU A 36 28.14 -1.17 -44.60
N ARG A 37 27.62 -0.13 -45.27
CA ARG A 37 26.68 0.81 -44.64
C ARG A 37 25.35 0.14 -44.31
N TYR A 38 24.77 -0.64 -45.23
CA TYR A 38 23.52 -1.36 -44.95
C TYR A 38 23.67 -2.42 -43.86
N THR A 39 24.78 -3.14 -43.83
CA THR A 39 25.07 -4.11 -42.76
C THR A 39 25.30 -3.43 -41.41
N MET A 40 26.01 -2.29 -41.36
CA MET A 40 26.18 -1.51 -40.12
C MET A 40 24.87 -0.90 -39.60
N PHE A 41 24.00 -0.39 -40.47
CA PHE A 41 22.67 0.10 -40.07
C PHE A 41 21.77 -1.03 -39.56
N SER A 42 21.82 -2.19 -40.22
CA SER A 42 21.06 -3.39 -39.80
C SER A 42 21.54 -3.94 -38.46
N PHE A 43 22.86 -3.96 -38.23
CA PHE A 43 23.46 -4.33 -36.94
C PHE A 43 23.10 -3.35 -35.83
N SER A 44 23.05 -2.05 -36.12
CA SER A 44 22.68 -1.01 -35.14
C SER A 44 21.21 -1.10 -34.73
N ILE A 45 20.31 -1.40 -35.69
CA ILE A 45 18.89 -1.66 -35.42
C ILE A 45 18.72 -2.97 -34.62
N LEU A 46 19.43 -4.05 -34.99
CA LEU A 46 19.39 -5.31 -34.25
C LEU A 46 19.94 -5.18 -32.82
N LEU A 47 21.02 -4.42 -32.64
CA LEU A 47 21.63 -4.18 -31.32
C LEU A 47 20.74 -3.29 -30.45
N SER A 48 20.05 -2.30 -31.03
CA SER A 48 19.08 -1.47 -30.31
C SER A 48 17.80 -2.21 -29.97
N VAL A 49 17.31 -3.11 -30.83
CA VAL A 49 16.19 -4.00 -30.50
C VAL A 49 16.59 -5.02 -29.43
N ALA A 50 17.81 -5.57 -29.49
CA ALA A 50 18.31 -6.49 -28.48
C ALA A 50 18.51 -5.82 -27.11
N THR A 51 18.96 -4.56 -27.06
CA THR A 51 19.04 -3.80 -25.80
C THR A 51 17.65 -3.39 -25.29
N LEU A 52 16.71 -3.06 -26.18
CA LEU A 52 15.31 -2.80 -25.79
C LEU A 52 14.64 -4.05 -25.21
N LEU A 53 14.91 -5.22 -25.79
CA LEU A 53 14.46 -6.53 -25.28
C LEU A 53 15.17 -6.92 -23.97
N ALA A 54 16.45 -6.55 -23.79
CA ALA A 54 17.20 -6.78 -22.55
C ALA A 54 16.78 -5.86 -21.41
N SER A 55 16.11 -4.74 -21.70
CA SER A 55 15.53 -3.83 -20.70
C SER A 55 14.11 -4.19 -20.26
N VAL A 56 13.57 -5.34 -20.71
CA VAL A 56 12.42 -5.94 -20.03
C VAL A 56 12.95 -6.50 -18.72
N GLU A 57 12.94 -5.65 -17.69
CA GLU A 57 13.12 -6.07 -16.32
C GLU A 57 12.05 -7.13 -16.06
N CYS A 58 12.44 -8.40 -16.08
CA CYS A 58 11.54 -9.52 -15.88
C CYS A 58 11.06 -9.45 -14.44
N GLN A 59 9.96 -8.71 -14.23
CA GLN A 59 9.34 -8.61 -12.92
C GLN A 59 8.95 -10.02 -12.50
N ARG A 60 9.61 -10.55 -11.46
CA ARG A 60 9.29 -11.86 -10.92
C ARG A 60 7.88 -11.81 -10.36
N MET A 61 6.94 -12.48 -11.01
CA MET A 61 5.56 -12.57 -10.57
C MET A 61 5.41 -13.69 -9.54
N THR A 62 4.44 -13.57 -8.64
CA THR A 62 4.08 -14.67 -7.75
C THR A 62 3.27 -15.73 -8.50
N GLU A 63 3.15 -16.91 -7.91
CA GLU A 63 2.03 -17.80 -8.18
C GLU A 63 0.69 -17.11 -7.88
N VAL A 64 -0.40 -17.64 -8.45
CA VAL A 64 -1.74 -17.13 -8.14
C VAL A 64 -2.16 -17.61 -6.75
N VAL A 65 -2.50 -16.68 -5.87
CA VAL A 65 -3.02 -16.98 -4.54
C VAL A 65 -4.53 -16.92 -4.56
N GLN A 66 -5.17 -17.99 -4.07
CA GLN A 66 -6.63 -18.05 -3.97
C GLN A 66 -7.08 -17.41 -2.65
N THR A 67 -7.87 -16.35 -2.75
CA THR A 67 -8.58 -15.77 -1.61
C THR A 67 -10.03 -16.25 -1.59
N ALA A 68 -10.74 -16.04 -0.49
CA ALA A 68 -12.17 -16.31 -0.40
C ALA A 68 -13.02 -15.43 -1.33
N ASP A 69 -12.46 -14.32 -1.80
CA ASP A 69 -13.14 -13.35 -2.65
C ASP A 69 -12.75 -13.52 -4.14
N GLY A 70 -11.58 -14.09 -4.43
CA GLY A 70 -11.13 -14.47 -5.77
C GLY A 70 -9.61 -14.60 -5.90
N PRO A 71 -9.09 -15.03 -7.05
CA PRO A 71 -7.65 -15.20 -7.28
C PRO A 71 -6.92 -13.86 -7.41
N VAL A 72 -5.71 -13.76 -6.86
CA VAL A 72 -4.83 -12.60 -6.97
C VAL A 72 -3.41 -13.00 -7.38
N ARG A 73 -2.70 -12.13 -8.11
CA ARG A 73 -1.28 -12.30 -8.45
C ARG A 73 -0.51 -11.03 -8.11
N GLY A 74 0.60 -11.19 -7.40
CA GLY A 74 1.49 -10.10 -6.98
C GLY A 74 2.86 -10.16 -7.65
N ARG A 75 3.82 -9.44 -7.06
CA ARG A 75 5.24 -9.41 -7.48
C ARG A 75 6.15 -9.88 -6.36
N ILE A 76 7.31 -10.38 -6.74
CA ILE A 76 8.41 -10.71 -5.82
C ILE A 76 9.41 -9.56 -5.87
N PHE A 77 9.75 -9.06 -4.69
CA PHE A 77 10.76 -8.04 -4.44
C PHE A 77 11.84 -8.60 -3.52
N GLU A 78 12.88 -7.81 -3.27
CA GLU A 78 13.91 -8.08 -2.28
C GLU A 78 13.97 -6.90 -1.32
N THR A 79 14.18 -7.17 -0.03
CA THR A 79 14.33 -6.12 0.98
C THR A 79 15.59 -5.30 0.72
N ILE A 80 15.56 -4.01 1.04
CA ILE A 80 16.72 -3.12 0.84
C ILE A 80 17.95 -3.45 1.69
N TRP A 81 17.80 -4.19 2.79
CA TRP A 81 18.87 -4.37 3.78
C TRP A 81 19.65 -5.68 3.58
N HIS A 82 18.98 -6.84 3.69
CA HIS A 82 19.62 -8.15 3.47
C HIS A 82 19.22 -8.84 2.16
N SER A 83 18.57 -8.13 1.23
CA SER A 83 18.10 -8.68 -0.05
C SER A 83 17.25 -9.93 0.13
N LYS A 84 16.45 -9.99 1.21
CA LYS A 84 15.54 -11.12 1.46
C LYS A 84 14.38 -11.05 0.49
N PRO A 85 14.07 -12.13 -0.24
CA PRO A 85 12.97 -12.10 -1.19
C PRO A 85 11.63 -12.12 -0.44
N PHE A 86 10.68 -11.30 -0.91
CA PHE A 86 9.32 -11.25 -0.38
C PHE A 86 8.30 -11.05 -1.50
N SER A 87 7.07 -11.49 -1.27
CA SER A 87 5.94 -11.28 -2.17
C SER A 87 5.12 -10.08 -1.75
N ALA A 88 4.75 -9.23 -2.70
CA ALA A 88 3.89 -8.07 -2.52
C ALA A 88 2.63 -8.22 -3.37
N PHE A 89 1.47 -8.20 -2.71
CA PHE A 89 0.15 -8.13 -3.33
C PHE A 89 -0.47 -6.79 -2.95
N GLN A 90 -0.59 -5.90 -3.91
CA GLN A 90 -1.00 -4.52 -3.70
C GLN A 90 -2.36 -4.25 -4.34
N GLY A 91 -3.20 -3.46 -3.68
CA GLY A 91 -4.48 -3.05 -4.26
C GLY A 91 -5.54 -4.15 -4.30
N ILE A 92 -5.60 -5.02 -3.29
CA ILE A 92 -6.66 -6.02 -3.16
C ILE A 92 -7.92 -5.35 -2.58
N PRO A 93 -9.09 -5.38 -3.25
CA PRO A 93 -10.30 -4.78 -2.72
C PRO A 93 -10.83 -5.62 -1.56
N TYR A 94 -11.13 -4.98 -0.43
CA TYR A 94 -11.79 -5.64 0.71
C TYR A 94 -13.26 -5.21 0.88
N GLY A 95 -13.66 -4.12 0.24
CA GLY A 95 -15.01 -3.58 0.24
C GLY A 95 -15.46 -3.13 -1.14
N LYS A 96 -16.78 -3.02 -1.33
CA LYS A 96 -17.34 -2.38 -2.53
C LYS A 96 -16.95 -0.91 -2.57
N PRO A 97 -16.75 -0.33 -3.77
CA PRO A 97 -16.51 1.10 -3.91
C PRO A 97 -17.63 1.89 -3.20
N PRO A 98 -17.32 2.75 -2.21
CA PRO A 98 -18.32 3.49 -1.43
C PRO A 98 -18.86 4.71 -2.19
N VAL A 99 -19.26 4.50 -3.45
CA VAL A 99 -19.76 5.53 -4.37
C VAL A 99 -21.28 5.53 -4.46
N GLY A 100 -21.86 6.63 -4.95
CA GLY A 100 -23.29 6.74 -5.18
C GLY A 100 -24.10 6.45 -3.91
N PRO A 101 -25.05 5.49 -3.91
CA PRO A 101 -25.85 5.16 -2.74
C PRO A 101 -25.06 4.65 -1.52
N LEU A 102 -23.83 4.16 -1.73
CA LEU A 102 -22.94 3.67 -0.66
C LEU A 102 -22.12 4.79 0.00
N ARG A 103 -22.12 6.00 -0.57
CA ARG A 103 -21.42 7.15 0.02
C ARG A 103 -21.93 7.41 1.44
N PHE A 104 -20.99 7.58 2.37
CA PHE A 104 -21.21 7.74 3.82
C PHE A 104 -21.81 6.53 4.56
N LYS A 105 -22.28 5.49 3.87
CA LYS A 105 -22.85 4.29 4.49
C LYS A 105 -21.76 3.37 5.04
N ASP A 106 -22.17 2.44 5.90
CA ASP A 106 -21.32 1.36 6.37
C ASP A 106 -20.76 0.57 5.16
N PRO A 107 -19.49 0.15 5.20
CA PRO A 107 -18.89 -0.53 4.07
C PRO A 107 -19.51 -1.90 3.86
N VAL A 108 -19.59 -2.28 2.60
CA VAL A 108 -20.11 -3.57 2.17
C VAL A 108 -18.95 -4.41 1.67
N LYS A 109 -18.92 -5.70 2.04
CA LYS A 109 -17.94 -6.65 1.52
C LYS A 109 -17.91 -6.62 -0.02
N VAL A 110 -16.71 -6.64 -0.60
CA VAL A 110 -16.52 -6.75 -2.05
C VAL A 110 -17.26 -7.98 -2.63
N ASP A 111 -17.73 -7.85 -3.87
CA ASP A 111 -18.27 -8.99 -4.63
C ASP A 111 -17.12 -9.94 -5.02
N SER A 112 -17.41 -11.23 -5.05
CA SER A 112 -16.41 -12.21 -5.47
C SER A 112 -16.13 -12.11 -6.98
N TRP A 113 -14.90 -12.46 -7.37
CA TRP A 113 -14.44 -12.47 -8.76
C TRP A 113 -13.80 -13.80 -9.13
N THR A 114 -13.82 -14.15 -10.43
CA THR A 114 -13.27 -15.40 -10.96
C THR A 114 -11.93 -15.21 -11.69
N GLU A 115 -11.74 -14.05 -12.32
CA GLU A 115 -10.53 -13.74 -13.07
C GLU A 115 -9.38 -13.34 -12.16
N VAL A 116 -8.14 -13.67 -12.54
CA VAL A 116 -6.97 -13.31 -11.72
C VAL A 116 -6.83 -11.79 -11.63
N LEU A 117 -7.02 -11.25 -10.43
CA LEU A 117 -6.78 -9.84 -10.16
C LEU A 117 -5.28 -9.55 -10.18
N ASN A 118 -4.89 -8.56 -10.99
CA ASN A 118 -3.52 -8.07 -11.03
C ASN A 118 -3.24 -7.16 -9.83
N ALA A 119 -2.59 -7.71 -8.80
CA ALA A 119 -2.28 -7.04 -7.54
C ALA A 119 -0.79 -6.64 -7.46
N THR A 120 -0.25 -6.09 -8.54
CA THR A 120 1.19 -5.78 -8.68
C THR A 120 1.58 -4.40 -8.15
N GLU A 121 0.60 -3.50 -8.04
CA GLU A 121 0.79 -2.09 -7.70
C GLU A 121 -0.47 -1.52 -7.06
N ASN A 122 -0.32 -0.50 -6.22
CA ASN A 122 -1.43 0.25 -5.65
C ASN A 122 -1.11 1.74 -5.68
N PHE A 123 -2.00 2.51 -6.31
CA PHE A 123 -1.93 3.97 -6.37
C PHE A 123 -3.24 4.62 -5.89
N LYS A 124 -4.05 3.86 -5.15
CA LYS A 124 -5.36 4.30 -4.69
C LYS A 124 -5.19 5.19 -3.45
N TYR A 125 -5.52 6.46 -3.60
CA TYR A 125 -5.75 7.37 -2.48
C TYR A 125 -7.26 7.48 -2.23
N CYS A 126 -7.67 7.50 -0.97
CA CYS A 126 -8.99 8.06 -0.63
C CYS A 126 -8.99 9.57 -0.86
N PRO A 127 -10.13 10.19 -1.19
CA PRO A 127 -10.18 11.61 -1.53
C PRO A 127 -9.72 12.47 -0.34
N GLN A 128 -8.72 13.32 -0.59
CA GLN A 128 -8.06 14.11 0.46
C GLN A 128 -7.25 15.27 -0.15
N TYR A 129 -6.90 16.25 0.68
CA TYR A 129 -5.92 17.28 0.34
C TYR A 129 -4.53 16.85 0.78
N VAL A 130 -3.60 16.69 -0.16
CA VAL A 130 -2.18 16.48 0.12
C VAL A 130 -1.43 17.75 -0.26
N VAL A 131 -0.92 18.46 0.74
CA VAL A 131 -0.26 19.76 0.61
C VAL A 131 -1.20 20.78 -0.06
N ALA A 132 -1.07 21.01 -1.37
CA ALA A 132 -1.86 21.98 -2.13
C ALA A 132 -2.69 21.33 -3.25
N ASN A 133 -2.68 19.99 -3.35
CA ASN A 133 -3.37 19.27 -4.40
C ASN A 133 -4.44 18.35 -3.80
N TYR A 134 -5.62 18.36 -4.40
CA TYR A 134 -6.64 17.37 -4.13
C TYR A 134 -6.33 16.10 -4.91
N VAL A 135 -6.25 14.96 -4.22
CA VAL A 135 -5.91 13.67 -4.82
C VAL A 135 -6.90 12.59 -4.37
N GLY A 136 -6.92 11.48 -5.11
CA GLY A 136 -7.69 10.29 -4.76
C GLY A 136 -9.08 10.22 -5.35
N GLN A 137 -9.71 9.08 -5.11
CA GLN A 137 -11.04 8.73 -5.62
C GLN A 137 -11.79 7.95 -4.54
N GLU A 138 -13.12 8.05 -4.53
CA GLU A 138 -13.94 7.39 -3.51
C GLU A 138 -13.80 5.87 -3.52
N ASP A 139 -13.51 5.29 -4.68
CA ASP A 139 -13.10 3.90 -4.82
C ASP A 139 -11.67 3.70 -4.28
N CYS A 140 -11.57 3.57 -2.95
CA CYS A 140 -10.31 3.48 -2.23
C CYS A 140 -10.23 2.36 -1.19
N LEU A 141 -11.24 1.49 -1.07
CA LEU A 141 -11.29 0.42 -0.05
C LEU A 141 -10.43 -0.80 -0.44
N TYR A 142 -9.12 -0.57 -0.47
CA TYR A 142 -8.10 -1.54 -0.85
C TYR A 142 -7.09 -1.76 0.28
N LEU A 143 -6.52 -2.95 0.31
CA LEU A 143 -5.41 -3.32 1.20
C LEU A 143 -4.26 -3.93 0.40
N ASN A 144 -3.11 -4.01 1.04
CA ASN A 144 -1.93 -4.68 0.54
C ASN A 144 -1.50 -5.76 1.52
N VAL A 145 -0.97 -6.86 0.99
CA VAL A 145 -0.38 -7.96 1.75
C VAL A 145 1.05 -8.16 1.28
N PHE A 146 2.00 -8.13 2.22
CA PHE A 146 3.39 -8.42 1.97
C PHE A 146 3.81 -9.60 2.83
N SER A 147 4.43 -10.60 2.20
CA SER A 147 4.71 -11.88 2.83
C SER A 147 6.13 -12.34 2.50
N PRO A 148 6.89 -12.89 3.46
CA PRO A 148 8.17 -13.53 3.18
C PRO A 148 8.02 -14.86 2.42
N VAL A 149 6.78 -15.31 2.17
CA VAL A 149 6.51 -16.48 1.31
C VAL A 149 6.64 -16.08 -0.15
N VAL A 150 7.44 -16.82 -0.91
CA VAL A 150 7.64 -16.62 -2.36
C VAL A 150 7.24 -17.83 -3.21
N ASN A 151 6.93 -18.96 -2.57
CA ASN A 151 6.37 -20.15 -3.21
C ASN A 151 5.10 -20.53 -2.45
N PHE A 152 3.94 -20.25 -3.05
CA PHE A 152 2.62 -20.39 -2.42
C PHE A 152 2.07 -21.81 -2.58
N GLY A 153 2.55 -22.59 -3.54
CA GLY A 153 2.27 -24.02 -3.68
C GLY A 153 2.68 -24.84 -2.45
N ASN A 154 3.61 -24.33 -1.64
CA ASN A 154 4.04 -24.96 -0.39
C ASN A 154 3.14 -24.64 0.82
N ILE A 155 2.15 -23.73 0.68
CA ILE A 155 1.19 -23.45 1.76
C ILE A 155 0.19 -24.61 1.84
N THR A 156 0.54 -25.58 2.67
CA THR A 156 -0.32 -26.72 3.02
C THR A 156 -1.01 -26.47 4.36
N LYS A 157 -1.86 -27.41 4.78
CA LYS A 157 -2.60 -27.34 6.06
C LYS A 157 -1.66 -27.16 7.27
N ASP A 158 -0.48 -27.80 7.23
CA ASP A 158 0.49 -27.81 8.32
C ASP A 158 1.60 -26.75 8.14
N TYR A 159 1.44 -25.83 7.19
CA TYR A 159 2.38 -24.74 6.96
C TYR A 159 2.57 -23.92 8.27
N PRO A 160 3.82 -23.65 8.70
CA PRO A 160 4.08 -22.86 9.90
C PRO A 160 3.70 -21.40 9.65
N LYS A 161 2.45 -21.06 9.95
CA LYS A 161 1.89 -19.73 9.74
C LYS A 161 2.60 -18.68 10.59
N LYS A 162 2.80 -17.51 9.99
CA LYS A 162 3.58 -16.39 10.53
C LYS A 162 2.68 -15.38 11.25
N PRO A 163 3.17 -14.65 12.27
CA PRO A 163 2.44 -13.52 12.85
C PRO A 163 2.03 -12.52 11.77
N VAL A 164 0.89 -11.87 11.96
CA VAL A 164 0.36 -10.86 11.04
C VAL A 164 0.45 -9.49 11.70
N MET A 165 1.15 -8.56 11.07
CA MET A 165 1.20 -7.16 11.48
C MET A 165 0.27 -6.33 10.60
N PHE A 166 -0.77 -5.75 11.19
CA PHE A 166 -1.81 -5.00 10.49
C PHE A 166 -1.69 -3.50 10.79
N TRP A 167 -1.17 -2.76 9.80
CA TRP A 167 -0.87 -1.34 9.89
C TRP A 167 -2.08 -0.46 9.56
N ILE A 168 -2.40 0.46 10.48
CA ILE A 168 -3.39 1.52 10.30
C ILE A 168 -2.64 2.86 10.31
N TYR A 169 -2.63 3.56 9.17
CA TYR A 169 -1.93 4.83 9.04
C TYR A 169 -2.63 6.00 9.77
N GLY A 170 -1.84 7.02 10.12
CA GLY A 170 -2.27 8.26 10.79
C GLY A 170 -2.87 9.31 9.86
N GLY A 171 -2.60 10.60 10.10
CA GLY A 171 -3.08 11.70 9.24
C GLY A 171 -4.40 12.34 9.66
N ASP A 172 -4.64 12.41 10.98
CA ASP A 172 -5.77 13.14 11.62
C ASP A 172 -7.16 12.74 11.09
N PHE A 173 -7.29 11.49 10.63
CA PHE A 173 -8.49 10.97 9.95
C PHE A 173 -8.87 11.69 8.65
N ALA A 174 -8.05 12.64 8.15
CA ALA A 174 -8.34 13.47 6.99
C ALA A 174 -7.38 13.23 5.81
N THR A 175 -6.19 12.71 6.08
CA THR A 175 -5.13 12.47 5.09
C THR A 175 -4.41 11.14 5.35
N GLY A 176 -3.58 10.69 4.41
CA GLY A 176 -2.80 9.46 4.49
C GLY A 176 -3.19 8.44 3.42
N ALA A 177 -2.32 7.45 3.22
CA ALA A 177 -2.56 6.34 2.31
C ALA A 177 -1.65 5.15 2.63
N ALA A 178 -2.14 3.93 2.48
CA ALA A 178 -1.37 2.71 2.66
C ALA A 178 -0.56 2.35 1.40
N LEU A 179 0.23 3.29 0.89
CA LEU A 179 1.10 3.03 -0.25
C LEU A 179 2.46 2.52 0.22
N GLN A 180 3.05 1.61 -0.56
CA GLN A 180 4.39 1.08 -0.27
C GLN A 180 5.45 2.20 -0.19
N ASP A 181 5.32 3.26 -0.99
CA ASP A 181 6.25 4.40 -0.98
C ASP A 181 6.26 5.18 0.34
N PHE A 182 5.16 5.14 1.11
CA PHE A 182 5.10 5.75 2.44
C PHE A 182 5.41 4.76 3.55
N TYR A 183 4.92 3.52 3.40
CA TYR A 183 4.98 2.47 4.42
C TYR A 183 5.58 1.21 3.83
N ALA A 184 6.86 1.31 3.46
CA ALA A 184 7.61 0.20 2.90
C ALA A 184 7.76 -0.92 3.94
N PRO A 185 7.48 -2.18 3.58
CA PRO A 185 7.47 -3.29 4.53
C PRO A 185 8.87 -3.87 4.79
N ASP A 186 9.89 -3.38 4.09
CA ASP A 186 11.24 -3.95 4.02
C ASP A 186 11.81 -4.32 5.39
N PHE A 187 11.76 -3.40 6.36
CA PHE A 187 12.31 -3.65 7.69
C PHE A 187 11.52 -4.68 8.50
N PHE A 188 10.20 -4.78 8.28
CA PHE A 188 9.39 -5.82 8.91
C PHE A 188 9.65 -7.19 8.27
N LEU A 189 9.85 -7.24 6.95
CA LEU A 189 10.09 -8.48 6.20
C LEU A 189 11.53 -8.98 6.31
N GLU A 190 12.39 -8.28 7.05
CA GLU A 190 13.61 -8.88 7.60
C GLU A 190 13.31 -9.94 8.65
N ASP A 191 12.13 -9.91 9.27
CA ASP A 191 11.61 -10.93 10.17
C ASP A 191 10.53 -11.80 9.50
N ASP A 192 10.21 -12.93 10.13
CA ASP A 192 9.21 -13.87 9.64
C ASP A 192 7.76 -13.45 9.98
N VAL A 193 7.34 -12.29 9.47
CA VAL A 193 5.98 -11.74 9.66
C VAL A 193 5.28 -11.47 8.33
N VAL A 194 3.95 -11.54 8.32
CA VAL A 194 3.14 -11.04 7.20
C VAL A 194 2.69 -9.62 7.53
N PHE A 195 3.01 -8.65 6.68
CA PHE A 195 2.62 -7.25 6.87
C PHE A 195 1.40 -6.93 6.00
N VAL A 196 0.39 -6.31 6.60
CA VAL A 196 -0.84 -5.89 5.94
C VAL A 196 -1.04 -4.40 6.18
N SER A 197 -1.33 -3.64 5.13
CA SER A 197 -1.70 -2.23 5.25
C SER A 197 -3.00 -1.97 4.48
N LEU A 198 -3.80 -1.00 4.92
CA LEU A 198 -5.08 -0.68 4.28
C LEU A 198 -5.31 0.81 4.10
N ASN A 199 -6.09 1.14 3.09
CA ASN A 199 -6.83 2.39 3.03
C ASN A 199 -8.16 2.29 3.78
N TYR A 200 -8.61 3.39 4.37
CA TYR A 200 -9.94 3.57 4.95
C TYR A 200 -10.45 4.96 4.59
N ARG A 201 -11.78 5.18 4.53
CA ARG A 201 -12.32 6.49 4.16
C ARG A 201 -11.90 7.57 5.15
N LEU A 202 -11.59 8.74 4.62
CA LEU A 202 -11.08 9.91 5.33
C LEU A 202 -12.10 11.05 5.34
N ASP A 203 -11.89 12.01 6.24
CA ASP A 203 -12.63 13.26 6.38
C ASP A 203 -14.16 13.02 6.35
N VAL A 204 -14.91 13.92 5.73
CA VAL A 204 -16.37 13.85 5.60
C VAL A 204 -16.85 12.53 4.99
N LEU A 205 -16.09 11.91 4.09
CA LEU A 205 -16.48 10.65 3.47
C LEU A 205 -16.42 9.47 4.44
N GLY A 206 -15.50 9.51 5.41
CA GLY A 206 -15.33 8.48 6.44
C GLY A 206 -16.08 8.77 7.74
N PHE A 207 -16.30 10.04 8.08
CA PHE A 207 -16.66 10.43 9.44
C PHE A 207 -17.91 11.31 9.53
N LEU A 208 -18.61 11.56 8.43
CA LEU A 208 -19.91 12.23 8.47
C LEU A 208 -20.92 11.44 9.33
N ALA A 209 -21.46 12.11 10.35
CA ALA A 209 -22.50 11.59 11.22
C ALA A 209 -23.73 12.48 11.17
N LEU A 210 -24.83 11.95 10.62
CA LEU A 210 -26.11 12.65 10.53
C LEU A 210 -27.19 11.84 11.24
N ASP A 211 -28.29 12.49 11.59
CA ASP A 211 -29.48 11.80 12.11
C ASP A 211 -30.33 11.25 10.95
N LEU A 212 -29.66 10.53 10.03
CA LEU A 212 -30.25 9.93 8.85
C LEU A 212 -30.00 8.42 8.83
N PRO A 213 -30.97 7.61 8.35
CA PRO A 213 -30.79 6.18 8.22
C PRO A 213 -29.51 5.82 7.45
N GLY A 214 -28.65 5.00 8.06
CA GLY A 214 -27.42 4.52 7.46
C GLY A 214 -26.23 5.49 7.45
N VAL A 215 -26.36 6.73 7.91
CA VAL A 215 -25.25 7.71 8.02
C VAL A 215 -24.91 7.94 9.50
N LYS A 216 -24.58 6.84 10.20
CA LYS A 216 -24.43 6.85 11.67
C LYS A 216 -23.11 7.44 12.16
N GLY A 217 -22.17 7.72 11.24
CA GLY A 217 -20.79 8.09 11.54
C GLY A 217 -19.85 6.89 11.59
N ASN A 218 -18.55 7.19 11.71
CA ASN A 218 -17.46 6.23 11.88
C ASN A 218 -17.34 5.20 10.74
N SER A 219 -17.77 5.56 9.53
CA SER A 219 -17.65 4.70 8.34
C SER A 219 -16.19 4.33 8.06
N GLY A 220 -15.24 5.25 8.27
CA GLY A 220 -13.79 4.96 8.19
C GLY A 220 -13.30 3.91 9.21
N LEU A 221 -13.79 3.94 10.46
CA LEU A 221 -13.47 2.88 11.44
C LEU A 221 -14.13 1.54 11.07
N LYS A 222 -15.32 1.58 10.47
CA LYS A 222 -15.99 0.36 9.99
C LYS A 222 -15.29 -0.22 8.76
N ASP A 223 -14.64 0.61 7.95
CA ASP A 223 -13.78 0.16 6.85
C ASP A 223 -12.61 -0.66 7.40
N GLN A 224 -11.98 -0.19 8.46
CA GLN A 224 -10.91 -0.91 9.16
C GLN A 224 -11.40 -2.25 9.74
N VAL A 225 -12.60 -2.30 10.33
CA VAL A 225 -13.23 -3.57 10.76
C VAL A 225 -13.48 -4.52 9.59
N LEU A 226 -13.95 -4.02 8.44
CA LEU A 226 -14.19 -4.85 7.26
C LEU A 226 -12.88 -5.43 6.70
N ALA A 227 -11.80 -4.65 6.70
CA ALA A 227 -10.47 -5.11 6.32
C ALA A 227 -9.91 -6.15 7.31
N LEU A 228 -10.10 -5.97 8.63
CA LEU A 228 -9.73 -6.99 9.63
C LEU A 228 -10.51 -8.30 9.42
N LYS A 229 -11.81 -8.21 9.09
CA LYS A 229 -12.59 -9.38 8.69
C LYS A 229 -12.07 -10.02 7.41
N TRP A 230 -11.55 -9.24 6.46
CA TRP A 230 -10.88 -9.77 5.27
C TRP A 230 -9.61 -10.53 5.64
N VAL A 231 -8.78 -9.99 6.54
CA VAL A 231 -7.57 -10.65 7.05
C VAL A 231 -7.92 -12.00 7.68
N GLN A 232 -8.92 -12.04 8.56
CA GLN A 232 -9.37 -13.28 9.20
C GLN A 232 -9.77 -14.38 8.19
N ARG A 233 -10.40 -14.00 7.07
CA ARG A 233 -10.81 -14.96 6.03
C ARG A 233 -9.67 -15.41 5.12
N ASN A 234 -8.67 -14.54 4.89
CA ASN A 234 -7.79 -14.68 3.73
C ASN A 234 -6.30 -14.84 4.08
N ILE A 235 -5.84 -14.36 5.24
CA ILE A 235 -4.40 -14.18 5.48
C ILE A 235 -3.61 -15.51 5.54
N ALA A 236 -4.30 -16.61 5.85
CA ALA A 236 -3.73 -17.95 5.80
C ALA A 236 -3.23 -18.34 4.40
N ALA A 237 -3.91 -17.88 3.34
CA ALA A 237 -3.49 -18.12 1.96
C ALA A 237 -2.18 -17.39 1.60
N PHE A 238 -1.79 -16.39 2.39
CA PHE A 238 -0.54 -15.64 2.24
C PHE A 238 0.54 -16.09 3.24
N GLY A 239 0.29 -17.16 3.99
CA GLY A 239 1.21 -17.72 4.99
C GLY A 239 1.09 -17.08 6.38
N GLY A 240 0.10 -16.21 6.61
CA GLY A 240 -0.14 -15.57 7.91
C GLY A 240 -1.08 -16.38 8.81
N ASP A 241 -0.95 -16.20 10.12
CA ASP A 241 -1.80 -16.84 11.12
C ASP A 241 -2.95 -15.91 11.53
N PRO A 242 -4.22 -16.22 11.18
CA PRO A 242 -5.36 -15.41 11.60
C PRO A 242 -5.53 -15.34 13.13
N ASN A 243 -4.95 -16.30 13.87
CA ASN A 243 -4.98 -16.33 15.34
C ASN A 243 -3.80 -15.57 15.99
N ARG A 244 -2.96 -14.89 15.21
CA ARG A 244 -1.81 -14.11 15.70
C ARG A 244 -1.68 -12.79 14.95
N VAL A 245 -2.79 -12.05 14.95
CA VAL A 245 -2.88 -10.72 14.34
C VAL A 245 -2.58 -9.64 15.38
N THR A 246 -1.59 -8.81 15.09
CA THR A 246 -1.25 -7.60 15.85
C THR A 246 -1.70 -6.38 15.04
N ILE A 247 -2.62 -5.59 15.59
CA ILE A 247 -2.95 -4.28 15.00
C ILE A 247 -2.00 -3.22 15.56
N PHE A 248 -1.58 -2.30 14.71
CA PHE A 248 -0.73 -1.19 15.12
C PHE A 248 -0.92 0.01 14.21
N GLY A 249 -0.61 1.19 14.74
CA GLY A 249 -0.80 2.44 14.04
C GLY A 249 -0.18 3.60 14.78
N GLU A 250 0.05 4.69 14.06
CA GLU A 250 0.61 5.94 14.56
C GLU A 250 -0.42 7.07 14.51
N SER A 251 -0.40 7.98 15.49
CA SER A 251 -1.30 9.15 15.55
C SER A 251 -2.79 8.75 15.44
N ALA A 252 -3.52 9.22 14.42
CA ALA A 252 -4.90 8.81 14.17
C ALA A 252 -5.07 7.29 13.94
N GLY A 253 -4.03 6.63 13.42
CA GLY A 253 -3.95 5.17 13.33
C GLY A 253 -3.85 4.53 14.71
N SER A 254 -3.07 5.10 15.61
CA SER A 254 -2.99 4.68 17.01
C SER A 254 -4.31 4.89 17.76
N ALA A 255 -4.99 6.03 17.52
CA ALA A 255 -6.33 6.26 18.04
C ALA A 255 -7.33 5.23 17.47
N SER A 256 -7.21 4.86 16.19
CA SER A 256 -7.98 3.77 15.57
C SER A 256 -7.76 2.43 16.25
N VAL A 257 -6.50 2.06 16.53
CA VAL A 257 -6.17 0.86 17.32
C VAL A 257 -6.85 0.89 18.70
N SER A 258 -6.80 2.05 19.38
CA SER A 258 -7.48 2.25 20.65
C SER A 258 -9.00 2.09 20.55
N PHE A 259 -9.63 2.59 19.48
CA PHE A 259 -11.07 2.37 19.23
C PHE A 259 -11.41 0.90 18.99
N HIS A 260 -10.55 0.15 18.30
CA HIS A 260 -10.77 -1.29 18.08
C HIS A 260 -10.65 -2.12 19.35
N LEU A 261 -9.76 -1.74 20.28
CA LEU A 261 -9.70 -2.35 21.61
C LEU A 261 -11.00 -2.18 22.40
N LEU A 262 -11.74 -1.10 22.16
CA LEU A 262 -13.00 -0.78 22.85
C LEU A 262 -14.25 -1.30 22.13
N SER A 263 -14.13 -1.69 20.86
CA SER A 263 -15.26 -1.99 19.98
C SER A 263 -15.59 -3.47 19.97
N SER A 264 -16.84 -3.81 20.34
CA SER A 264 -17.35 -5.19 20.20
C SER A 264 -17.40 -5.67 18.74
N GLN A 265 -17.37 -4.77 17.75
CA GLN A 265 -17.33 -5.16 16.34
C GLN A 265 -15.97 -5.68 15.89
N ALA A 266 -14.91 -5.40 16.66
CA ALA A 266 -13.54 -5.85 16.37
C ALA A 266 -13.12 -7.06 17.25
N GLU A 267 -13.99 -7.51 18.14
CA GLU A 267 -13.74 -8.63 19.04
C GLU A 267 -13.39 -9.90 18.26
N GLY A 268 -12.31 -10.57 18.67
CA GLY A 268 -11.80 -11.78 18.02
C GLY A 268 -11.13 -11.57 16.66
N LEU A 269 -11.02 -10.33 16.15
CA LEU A 269 -10.36 -10.06 14.87
C LEU A 269 -8.85 -9.85 14.99
N PHE A 270 -8.34 -9.60 16.19
CA PHE A 270 -6.93 -9.41 16.50
C PHE A 270 -6.61 -9.85 17.94
N HIS A 271 -5.31 -9.95 18.25
CA HIS A 271 -4.80 -10.59 19.46
C HIS A 271 -3.83 -9.70 20.24
N GLN A 272 -3.16 -8.77 19.57
CA GLN A 272 -2.21 -7.85 20.16
C GLN A 272 -2.39 -6.45 19.55
N ALA A 273 -1.97 -5.42 20.27
CA ALA A 273 -2.10 -4.03 19.86
C ALA A 273 -0.85 -3.22 20.20
N ILE A 274 -0.42 -2.34 19.30
CA ILE A 274 0.65 -1.35 19.53
C ILE A 274 0.08 0.03 19.21
N LEU A 275 0.28 0.98 20.13
CA LEU A 275 -0.28 2.33 20.06
C LEU A 275 0.85 3.36 20.02
N GLU A 276 1.18 3.85 18.83
CA GLU A 276 2.25 4.84 18.63
C GLU A 276 1.67 6.26 18.64
N SER A 277 1.87 6.98 19.75
CA SER A 277 1.54 8.42 19.86
C SER A 277 0.07 8.81 19.63
N GLY A 278 -0.91 7.96 20.00
CA GLY A 278 -2.33 8.32 19.98
C GLY A 278 -3.24 7.35 20.72
N THR A 279 -4.36 7.82 21.27
CA THR A 279 -5.35 6.99 21.97
C THR A 279 -6.77 7.51 21.75
N ALA A 280 -7.79 6.71 22.06
CA ALA A 280 -9.20 7.10 21.95
C ALA A 280 -9.60 8.27 22.85
N ILE A 281 -8.80 8.58 23.89
CA ILE A 281 -9.06 9.69 24.82
C ILE A 281 -8.35 10.99 24.45
N CYS A 282 -7.53 10.99 23.39
CA CYS A 282 -6.93 12.22 22.89
C CYS A 282 -8.03 13.20 22.46
N PRO A 283 -7.90 14.52 22.76
CA PRO A 283 -8.97 15.49 22.53
C PRO A 283 -9.30 15.75 21.06
N TRP A 284 -8.40 15.34 20.16
CA TRP A 284 -8.55 15.38 18.71
C TRP A 284 -9.11 14.06 18.13
N ALA A 285 -9.08 12.95 18.88
CA ALA A 285 -9.40 11.61 18.36
C ALA A 285 -10.89 11.38 18.13
N TYR A 286 -11.76 12.14 18.81
CA TYR A 286 -13.21 12.02 18.63
C TYR A 286 -13.91 13.36 18.83
N ASN A 287 -15.10 13.46 18.23
CA ASN A 287 -16.03 14.53 18.51
C ASN A 287 -17.40 13.96 18.89
N THR A 288 -18.05 14.57 19.88
CA THR A 288 -19.44 14.21 20.22
C THR A 288 -20.40 14.91 19.27
N ARG A 289 -21.56 14.29 19.03
CA ARG A 289 -22.64 14.92 18.24
C ARG A 289 -23.03 16.28 18.79
N ASN A 290 -23.05 16.43 20.12
CA ASN A 290 -23.37 17.70 20.77
C ASN A 290 -22.31 18.76 20.50
N ARG A 291 -21.01 18.41 20.58
CA ARG A 291 -19.91 19.34 20.27
C ARG A 291 -19.96 19.80 18.81
N ILE A 292 -20.13 18.87 17.87
CA ILE A 292 -20.21 19.22 16.43
C ILE A 292 -21.44 20.09 16.14
N LYS A 293 -22.62 19.73 16.67
CA LYS A 293 -23.83 20.55 16.51
C LYS A 293 -23.64 21.95 17.07
N ALA A 294 -23.08 22.08 18.28
CA ALA A 294 -22.82 23.37 18.90
C ALA A 294 -21.86 24.23 18.07
N SER A 295 -20.75 23.66 17.57
CA SER A 295 -19.82 24.37 16.71
C SER A 295 -20.43 24.80 15.37
N ALA A 296 -21.28 23.95 14.76
CA ALA A 296 -21.96 24.28 13.51
C ALA A 296 -22.97 25.42 13.69
N PHE A 297 -23.75 25.42 14.78
CA PHE A 297 -24.69 26.50 15.09
C PHE A 297 -24.01 27.80 15.50
N ALA A 298 -22.81 27.75 16.11
CA ALA A 298 -22.06 28.97 16.45
C ALA A 298 -21.58 29.77 15.22
N LEU A 299 -21.59 29.15 14.03
CA LEU A 299 -21.26 29.80 12.76
C LEU A 299 -22.49 30.33 12.01
N ALA A 300 -23.70 29.98 12.45
CA ALA A 300 -24.97 30.41 11.86
C ALA A 300 -25.52 31.63 12.60
#